data_AF-A0AAD2HVY8-F1
#
_entry.id   AF-A0AAD2HVY8-F1
#
_cell.length_a   1.000
_cell.length_b   1.000
_cell.length_c   1.000
_cell.angle_alpha   90.00
_cell.angle_beta   90.00
_cell.angle_gamma   90.00
#
_symmetry.space_group_name_H-M   'P 1'
#
loop_
_entity.id
_entity.type
_entity.pdbx_description
1 polymer ?
#
loop_
_entity_poly.entity_id
_entity_poly.type
_entity_poly.pdbx_seq_one_letter_code
_entity_poly.pdbx_strand_id
1 'polypeptide(L)'
;MRLLEVAQVPSEHVEDFKSIQNFQKRFKKIPKILELDHLTVTGDVYFGRNVTLRGTVIVVANEGQRIDIPDGCILENRLLSGNLNMIEL
;
A
#
# COMPACT_ATOMS: atom_id res chain seq x y z
N MET A 1 -31.07 -2.07 26.10
CA MET A 1 -31.12 -2.98 24.94
C MET A 1 -29.84 -2.81 24.13
N ARG A 2 -28.97 -3.82 24.17
CA ARG A 2 -27.96 -4.29 23.19
C ARG A 2 -27.03 -3.24 22.54
N LEU A 3 -25.78 -3.15 22.99
CA LEU A 3 -24.58 -3.88 22.50
C LEU A 3 -23.89 -3.16 21.33
N LEU A 4 -22.66 -2.66 21.56
CA LEU A 4 -21.51 -3.00 20.73
C LEU A 4 -20.24 -2.67 21.53
N GLU A 5 -19.60 -3.72 22.02
CA GLU A 5 -18.20 -3.71 22.45
C GLU A 5 -17.36 -3.24 21.26
N VAL A 6 -16.92 -1.99 21.28
CA VAL A 6 -15.82 -1.57 20.42
C VAL A 6 -14.58 -2.19 21.05
N ALA A 7 -14.09 -3.27 20.44
CA ALA A 7 -12.88 -3.97 20.86
C ALA A 7 -11.80 -2.96 21.27
N GLN A 8 -11.50 -2.90 22.57
CA GLN A 8 -10.33 -2.19 23.06
C GLN A 8 -9.12 -2.98 22.57
N VAL A 9 -8.53 -2.54 21.44
CA VAL A 9 -7.24 -3.06 20.99
C VAL A 9 -6.23 -2.77 22.11
N PRO A 10 -5.52 -3.79 22.63
CA PRO A 10 -4.48 -3.59 23.62
C PRO A 10 -3.53 -2.49 23.16
N SER A 11 -3.11 -1.59 24.07
CA SER A 11 -2.28 -0.42 23.72
C SER A 11 -1.01 -0.78 22.96
N GLU A 12 -0.51 -2.01 23.14
CA GLU A 12 0.64 -2.58 22.43
C GLU A 12 0.39 -2.88 20.93
N HIS A 13 -0.86 -3.08 20.51
CA HIS A 13 -1.25 -3.39 19.12
C HIS A 13 -1.97 -2.23 18.41
N VAL A 14 -2.12 -1.08 19.08
CA VAL A 14 -2.75 0.11 18.48
C VAL A 14 -1.93 0.63 17.30
N GLU A 15 -0.61 0.50 17.35
CA GLU A 15 0.28 0.91 16.24
C GLU A 15 0.13 0.00 15.02
N ASP A 16 0.03 -1.32 15.24
CA ASP A 16 -0.24 -2.30 14.19
C ASP A 16 -1.58 -2.02 13.50
N PHE A 17 -2.62 -1.70 14.27
CA PHE A 17 -3.93 -1.38 13.73
C PHE A 17 -3.98 -0.02 13.02
N LYS A 18 -3.26 0.99 13.54
CA LYS A 18 -3.06 2.27 12.83
C LYS A 18 -2.34 2.03 11.50
N SER A 19 -1.34 1.16 11.49
CA SER A 19 -0.61 0.77 10.28
C SER A 19 -1.54 0.10 9.27
N ILE A 20 -2.37 -0.86 9.70
CA ILE A 20 -3.34 -1.53 8.82
C ILE A 20 -4.41 -0.57 8.29
N GLN A 21 -4.96 0.31 9.12
CA GLN A 21 -5.96 1.30 8.65
C GLN A 21 -5.34 2.31 7.68
N ASN A 22 -4.12 2.80 7.97
CA ASN A 22 -3.42 3.71 7.08
C ASN A 22 -2.99 3.01 5.78
N PHE A 23 -2.63 1.74 5.86
CA PHE A 23 -2.38 0.88 4.72
C PHE A 23 -3.66 0.75 3.88
N GLN A 24 -4.78 0.34 4.47
CA GLN A 24 -6.07 0.23 3.75
C GLN A 24 -6.50 1.55 3.09
N LYS A 25 -6.26 2.71 3.72
CA LYS A 25 -6.56 4.02 3.12
C LYS A 25 -5.79 4.29 1.82
N ARG A 26 -4.61 3.69 1.66
CA ARG A 26 -3.79 3.83 0.45
C ARG A 26 -4.27 2.95 -0.70
N PHE A 27 -5.11 1.94 -0.45
CA PHE A 27 -5.62 1.04 -1.49
C PHE A 27 -7.12 1.23 -1.69
N LYS A 28 -7.54 1.67 -2.90
CA LYS A 28 -8.97 1.72 -3.25
C LYS A 28 -9.61 0.33 -3.27
N LYS A 29 -8.81 -0.71 -3.53
CA LYS A 29 -9.19 -2.13 -3.44
C LYS A 29 -7.92 -2.93 -3.15
N ILE A 30 -8.04 -4.02 -2.39
CA ILE A 30 -6.91 -4.92 -2.13
C ILE A 30 -6.33 -5.41 -3.47
N PRO A 31 -5.02 -5.24 -3.71
CA PRO A 31 -4.37 -5.66 -4.94
C PRO A 31 -4.25 -7.19 -5.01
N LYS A 32 -4.03 -7.72 -6.21
CA LYS A 32 -3.66 -9.12 -6.39
C LYS A 32 -2.18 -9.28 -6.06
N ILE A 33 -1.88 -10.12 -5.06
CA ILE A 33 -0.51 -10.30 -4.52
C ILE A 33 -0.04 -11.77 -4.53
N LEU A 34 -0.66 -12.61 -5.37
CA LEU A 34 -0.43 -14.06 -5.35
C LEU A 34 1.05 -14.44 -5.57
N GLU A 35 1.78 -13.62 -6.33
CA GLU A 35 3.18 -13.85 -6.70
C GLU A 35 4.08 -12.71 -6.18
N LEU A 36 3.70 -12.07 -5.07
CA LEU A 36 4.45 -10.97 -4.46
C LEU A 36 5.44 -11.53 -3.44
N ASP A 37 6.73 -11.23 -3.61
CA ASP A 37 7.78 -11.60 -2.66
C ASP A 37 7.97 -10.53 -1.60
N HIS A 38 8.04 -9.27 -2.03
CA HIS A 38 8.30 -8.13 -1.15
C HIS A 38 7.62 -6.85 -1.65
N LEU A 39 6.99 -6.12 -0.74
CA LEU A 39 6.39 -4.81 -1.00
C LEU A 39 6.88 -3.79 0.03
N THR A 40 7.54 -2.74 -0.46
CA THR A 40 7.86 -1.55 0.33
C THR A 40 7.15 -0.34 -0.26
N VAL A 41 6.43 0.41 0.58
CA VAL A 41 5.75 1.65 0.20
C VAL A 41 6.14 2.76 1.17
N THR A 42 6.77 3.81 0.65
CA THR A 42 7.26 4.96 1.43
C THR A 42 6.70 6.26 0.85
N GLY A 43 6.35 7.20 1.73
CA GLY A 43 5.82 8.52 1.33
C GLY A 43 4.32 8.52 1.03
N ASP A 44 3.84 9.51 0.26
CA ASP A 44 2.43 9.69 -0.12
C ASP A 44 2.10 8.91 -1.42
N VAL A 45 1.72 7.63 -1.24
CA VAL A 45 1.46 6.69 -2.34
C VAL A 45 0.06 6.12 -2.22
N TYR A 46 -0.70 6.13 -3.33
CA TYR A 46 -2.03 5.54 -3.42
C TYR A 46 -2.13 4.56 -4.58
N PHE A 47 -2.90 3.50 -4.37
CA PHE A 47 -3.15 2.43 -5.34
C PHE A 47 -4.61 2.43 -5.78
N GLY A 48 -4.78 2.38 -7.09
CA GLY A 48 -6.05 2.19 -7.76
C GLY A 48 -6.69 0.83 -7.51
N ARG A 49 -7.78 0.57 -8.22
CA ARG A 49 -8.51 -0.70 -8.17
C ARG A 49 -7.85 -1.74 -9.08
N ASN A 50 -7.97 -3.02 -8.72
CA ASN A 50 -7.48 -4.14 -9.54
C ASN A 50 -5.98 -4.06 -9.88
N VAL A 51 -5.17 -3.43 -9.03
CA VAL A 51 -3.71 -3.44 -9.16
C VAL A 51 -3.18 -4.86 -8.92
N THR A 52 -2.14 -5.25 -9.65
CA THR A 52 -1.45 -6.54 -9.48
C THR A 52 0.01 -6.28 -9.13
N LEU A 53 0.50 -6.91 -8.07
CA LEU A 53 1.88 -6.78 -7.60
C LEU A 53 2.55 -8.16 -7.69
N ARG A 54 3.74 -8.22 -8.30
CA ARG A 54 4.51 -9.44 -8.55
C ARG A 54 5.99 -9.23 -8.24
N GLY A 55 6.65 -10.23 -7.68
CA GLY A 55 8.07 -10.21 -7.34
C GLY A 55 8.41 -9.19 -6.27
N THR A 56 9.47 -8.39 -6.50
CA THR A 56 9.84 -7.28 -5.60
C THR A 56 9.31 -5.96 -6.12
N VAL A 57 8.45 -5.30 -5.34
CA VAL A 57 7.88 -3.98 -5.68
C VAL A 57 8.26 -2.96 -4.61
N ILE A 58 8.94 -1.90 -5.04
CA ILE A 58 9.36 -0.81 -4.15
C ILE A 58 8.80 0.50 -4.70
N VAL A 59 7.99 1.20 -3.91
CA VAL A 59 7.39 2.49 -4.29
C VAL A 59 7.74 3.57 -3.28
N VAL A 60 8.42 4.63 -3.74
CA VAL A 60 8.91 5.71 -2.90
C VAL A 60 8.44 7.05 -3.46
N ALA A 61 7.53 7.70 -2.75
CA ALA A 61 7.20 9.10 -3.01
C ALA A 61 8.14 10.00 -2.19
N ASN A 62 8.80 10.95 -2.86
CA ASN A 62 9.65 11.94 -2.20
C ASN A 62 8.79 12.94 -1.40
N GLU A 63 9.41 13.66 -0.48
CA GLU A 63 8.74 14.67 0.33
C GLU A 63 8.02 15.72 -0.55
N GLY A 64 6.77 16.00 -0.23
CA GLY A 64 5.92 16.92 -0.99
C GLY A 64 5.42 16.37 -2.34
N GLN A 65 5.79 15.14 -2.72
CA GLN A 65 5.30 14.49 -3.93
C GLN A 65 4.28 13.39 -3.59
N ARG A 66 3.28 13.25 -4.47
CA ARG A 66 2.28 12.19 -4.41
C ARG A 66 2.40 11.28 -5.63
N ILE A 67 2.33 9.97 -5.41
CA ILE A 67 2.30 8.96 -6.47
C ILE A 67 0.94 8.25 -6.45
N ASP A 68 0.21 8.35 -7.55
CA ASP A 68 -1.03 7.60 -7.76
C ASP A 68 -0.80 6.48 -8.80
N ILE A 69 -0.87 5.23 -8.33
CA ILE A 69 -0.82 4.06 -9.20
C ILE A 69 -2.22 3.84 -9.80
N PRO A 70 -2.38 3.84 -11.13
CA PRO A 70 -3.68 3.80 -11.77
C PRO A 70 -4.38 2.45 -11.62
N ASP A 71 -5.69 2.45 -11.88
CA ASP A 71 -6.51 1.24 -11.89
C ASP A 71 -5.99 0.24 -12.94
N GLY A 72 -5.92 -1.05 -12.57
CA GLY A 72 -5.46 -2.13 -13.44
C GLY A 72 -3.94 -2.19 -13.66
N CYS A 73 -3.15 -1.31 -13.02
CA CYS A 73 -1.70 -1.33 -13.15
C CYS A 73 -1.09 -2.65 -12.65
N ILE A 74 -0.08 -3.14 -13.37
CA ILE A 74 0.71 -4.33 -13.00
C ILE A 74 2.13 -3.86 -12.69
N LEU A 75 2.58 -4.12 -11.47
CA LEU A 75 3.94 -3.83 -11.02
C LEU A 75 4.67 -5.15 -10.78
N GLU A 76 5.71 -5.40 -11.57
CA GLU A 76 6.48 -6.65 -11.55
C GLU A 76 7.97 -6.33 -11.58
N ASN A 77 8.68 -6.66 -10.50
CA ASN A 77 10.12 -6.39 -10.35
C ASN A 77 10.47 -4.91 -10.65
N ARG A 78 9.64 -3.99 -10.14
CA ARG A 78 9.75 -2.55 -10.41
C ARG A 78 10.17 -1.78 -9.17
N LEU A 79 11.08 -0.83 -9.39
CA LEU A 79 11.32 0.29 -8.49
C LEU A 79 10.66 1.56 -9.08
N LEU A 80 9.79 2.17 -8.28
CA LEU A 80 9.09 3.40 -8.57
C LEU A 80 9.53 4.48 -7.58
N SER A 81 10.12 5.57 -8.07
CA SER A 81 10.55 6.69 -7.21
C SER A 81 10.23 8.06 -7.83
N GLY A 82 9.70 8.97 -7.02
CA GLY A 82 9.51 10.39 -7.36
C GLY A 82 8.71 10.66 -8.64
N ASN A 83 9.10 11.71 -9.40
CA ASN A 83 8.54 12.00 -10.73
C ASN A 83 8.70 10.75 -11.62
N LEU A 84 7.59 10.03 -11.82
CA LEU A 84 7.44 8.69 -12.38
C LEU A 84 8.58 8.25 -13.33
N ASN A 85 9.69 7.80 -12.76
CA ASN A 85 10.73 7.06 -13.46
C ASN A 85 10.60 5.60 -13.03
N MET A 86 10.23 4.73 -13.98
CA MET A 86 10.09 3.30 -13.74
C MET A 86 11.37 2.60 -14.14
N ILE A 87 12.01 1.90 -13.21
CA ILE A 87 13.24 1.14 -13.46
C ILE A 87 12.93 -0.35 -13.25
N GLU A 88 13.43 -1.20 -14.15
CA GLU A 88 13.43 -2.66 -13.99
C GLU A 88 14.56 -3.06 -13.05
N LEU A 89 14.24 -3.88 -12.05
CA LEU A 89 15.21 -4.44 -11.11
C LEU A 89 15.86 -5.71 -11.67
#